data_AF-A0AAD7XW47-F1
#
_entry.id   AF-A0AAD7XW47-F1
#
_cell.length_a   1.000
_cell.length_b   1.000
_cell.length_c   1.000
_cell.angle_alpha   90.00
_cell.angle_beta   90.00
_cell.angle_gamma   90.00
#
_symmetry.space_group_name_H-M   'P 1'
#
loop_
_entity.id
_entity.type
_entity.pdbx_description
1 polymer ?
#
loop_
_entity_poly.entity_id
_entity_poly.type
_entity_poly.pdbx_seq_one_letter_code
_entity_poly.pdbx_strand_id
1 'polypeptide(L)'
;MLCRPRPPEIARPLCLIYPVSFWKRFWRSMIPHKAFTPWWRLLHDTIGTRQKLHGWNIPEVESPICQICKAAPEDLYHFVVGCPSKRQFWIDALNAFELFAIFPTHQEIWNTVSTI
;
A
#
# COMPACT_ATOMS: atom_id res chain seq x y z
N MET A 1 8.37 17.80 40.03
CA MET A 1 8.13 18.09 38.60
C MET A 1 8.20 16.76 37.85
N LEU A 2 7.08 16.25 37.37
CA LEU A 2 7.07 14.97 36.63
C LEU A 2 7.66 15.21 35.24
N CYS A 3 8.78 14.57 34.94
CA CYS A 3 9.33 14.53 33.59
C CYS A 3 8.31 13.81 32.69
N ARG A 4 7.49 14.56 31.97
CA ARG A 4 6.59 13.98 30.99
C ARG A 4 7.47 13.51 29.81
N PRO A 5 7.52 12.21 29.49
CA PRO A 5 8.30 11.75 28.35
C PRO A 5 7.80 12.47 27.09
N ARG A 6 8.74 12.97 26.29
CA ARG A 6 8.42 13.59 25.00
C ARG A 6 7.65 12.54 24.18
N PRO A 7 6.48 12.88 23.61
CA PRO A 7 5.80 11.98 22.69
C PRO A 7 6.80 11.55 21.61
N PRO A 8 6.83 10.27 21.21
CA PRO A 8 7.68 9.84 20.11
C PRO A 8 7.41 10.76 18.92
N GLU A 9 8.47 11.26 18.29
CA GLU A 9 8.35 12.02 17.05
C GLU A 9 7.70 11.09 16.03
N ILE A 10 6.40 11.29 15.81
CA ILE A 10 5.66 10.58 14.78
C ILE A 10 6.24 11.13 13.48
N ALA A 11 7.01 10.30 12.77
CA ALA A 11 7.38 10.55 11.38
C ALA A 11 6.12 11.04 10.67
N ARG A 12 6.19 12.24 10.06
CA ARG A 12 5.03 12.98 9.54
C ARG A 12 3.97 12.01 9.03
N PRO A 13 2.73 12.05 9.57
CA PRO A 13 1.72 11.12 9.12
C PRO A 13 1.59 11.26 7.60
N LEU A 14 1.55 10.13 6.89
CA LEU A 14 1.65 10.12 5.42
C LEU A 14 0.53 10.95 4.75
N CYS A 15 -0.52 11.29 5.49
CA CYS A 15 -1.52 12.29 5.11
C CYS A 15 -0.95 13.68 4.76
N LEU A 16 0.21 14.03 5.29
CA LEU A 16 0.93 15.28 5.05
C LEU A 16 1.97 15.17 3.94
N ILE A 17 2.13 14.01 3.30
CA ILE A 17 3.03 13.85 2.15
C ILE A 17 2.41 14.43 0.88
N TYR A 18 1.10 14.29 0.72
CA TYR A 18 0.40 14.74 -0.47
C TYR A 18 -0.23 16.14 -0.28
N PRO A 19 -0.02 17.08 -1.21
CA PRO A 19 -0.65 18.40 -1.14
C PRO A 19 -2.16 18.30 -1.39
N VAL A 20 -2.92 19.32 -0.99
CA VAL A 20 -4.38 19.39 -1.23
C VAL A 20 -4.73 19.25 -2.72
N SER A 21 -3.88 19.74 -3.63
CA SER A 21 -4.05 19.61 -5.08
C SER A 21 -4.04 18.15 -5.55
N PHE A 22 -3.20 17.30 -4.95
CA PHE A 22 -3.16 15.87 -5.23
C PHE A 22 -4.51 15.22 -4.89
N TRP A 23 -5.04 15.49 -3.69
CA TRP A 23 -6.32 14.92 -3.28
C TRP A 23 -7.48 15.40 -4.15
N LYS A 24 -7.48 16.68 -4.56
CA LYS A 24 -8.46 17.20 -5.54
C LYS A 24 -8.41 16.44 -6.87
N ARG A 25 -7.21 16.09 -7.37
CA ARG A 25 -7.06 15.27 -8.57
C ARG A 25 -7.54 13.84 -8.35
N PHE A 26 -7.12 13.22 -7.25
CA PHE A 26 -7.51 11.87 -6.86
C PHE A 26 -9.03 11.72 -6.85
N TRP A 27 -9.76 12.56 -6.11
CA TRP A 27 -11.22 12.48 -6.00
C TRP A 27 -11.98 12.82 -7.29
N ARG A 28 -11.35 13.47 -8.26
CA ARG A 28 -11.93 13.81 -9.58
C ARG A 28 -11.61 12.78 -10.66
N SER A 29 -10.73 11.83 -10.38
CA SER A 29 -10.35 10.80 -11.34
C SER A 29 -11.52 9.88 -11.68
N MET A 30 -11.45 9.22 -12.83
CA MET A 30 -12.49 8.30 -13.32
C MET A 30 -12.40 6.89 -12.68
N ILE A 31 -11.87 6.80 -11.47
CA ILE A 31 -11.71 5.53 -10.77
C ILE A 31 -13.09 5.05 -10.28
N PRO A 32 -13.40 3.73 -10.37
CA PRO A 32 -14.61 3.18 -9.78
C PRO A 32 -14.73 3.53 -8.29
N HIS A 33 -15.93 3.90 -7.84
CA HIS A 33 -16.15 4.34 -6.45
C HIS A 33 -15.59 3.37 -5.39
N LYS A 34 -15.67 2.05 -5.65
CA LYS A 34 -15.17 1.00 -4.76
C LYS A 34 -13.64 0.97 -4.62
N ALA A 35 -12.90 1.54 -5.56
CA ALA A 35 -11.44 1.56 -5.54
C ALA A 35 -10.86 2.78 -4.79
N PHE A 36 -11.67 3.82 -4.50
CA PHE A 36 -11.19 4.99 -3.76
C PHE A 36 -10.72 4.65 -2.35
N THR A 37 -11.53 3.92 -1.56
CA THR A 37 -11.16 3.59 -0.18
C THR A 37 -9.87 2.76 -0.08
N PRO A 38 -9.70 1.64 -0.82
CA PRO A 38 -8.46 0.87 -0.74
C PRO A 38 -7.25 1.67 -1.23
N TRP A 39 -7.40 2.49 -2.29
CA TRP A 39 -6.30 3.31 -2.79
C TRP A 39 -5.94 4.45 -1.83
N TRP A 40 -6.94 5.12 -1.26
CA TRP A 40 -6.71 6.10 -0.19
C TRP A 40 -5.95 5.47 0.98
N ARG A 41 -6.34 4.27 1.42
CA ARG A 41 -5.63 3.54 2.48
C ARG A 41 -4.19 3.20 2.09
N LEU A 42 -3.95 2.83 0.83
CA LEU A 42 -2.61 2.58 0.29
C LEU A 42 -1.74 3.84 0.38
N LEU A 43 -2.24 4.98 -0.13
CA LEU A 43 -1.51 6.25 -0.17
C LEU A 43 -1.20 6.78 1.23
N HIS A 44 -2.05 6.47 2.20
CA HIS A 44 -1.84 6.80 3.61
C HIS A 44 -1.08 5.72 4.40
N ASP A 45 -0.66 4.62 3.78
CA ASP A 45 -0.12 3.41 4.43
C ASP A 45 -0.94 2.97 5.66
N THR A 46 -2.26 2.99 5.53
CA THR A 46 -3.21 2.52 6.57
C THR A 46 -3.79 1.15 6.26
N ILE A 47 -3.26 0.47 5.23
CA ILE A 47 -3.57 -0.94 4.99
C ILE A 47 -2.94 -1.78 6.11
N GLY A 48 -3.76 -2.65 6.70
CA GLY A 48 -3.34 -3.65 7.68
C GLY A 48 -2.62 -4.81 7.00
N THR A 49 -1.36 -4.61 6.62
CA THR A 49 -0.50 -5.68 6.11
C THR A 49 -0.14 -6.63 7.25
N ARG A 50 0.24 -7.88 6.97
CA ARG A 50 0.62 -8.78 8.06
C ARG A 50 1.77 -8.28 8.91
N GLN A 51 2.76 -7.62 8.30
CA GLN A 51 3.87 -7.04 9.06
C GLN A 51 3.37 -6.05 10.12
N LYS A 52 2.43 -5.17 9.77
CA LYS A 52 1.85 -4.21 10.71
C LYS A 52 0.99 -4.87 11.76
N LEU A 53 0.07 -5.75 11.34
CA LEU A 53 -0.86 -6.40 12.26
C LEU A 53 -0.12 -7.28 13.28
N HIS A 54 0.93 -8.00 12.83
CA HIS A 54 1.81 -8.75 13.73
C HIS A 54 2.56 -7.81 14.67
N GLY A 55 3.14 -6.71 14.15
CA GLY A 55 3.81 -5.70 14.97
C GLY A 55 2.90 -5.01 16.00
N TRP A 56 1.60 -4.96 15.75
CA TRP A 56 0.58 -4.47 16.68
C TRP A 56 0.06 -5.54 17.66
N ASN A 57 0.60 -6.77 17.60
CA ASN A 57 0.17 -7.90 18.41
C ASN A 57 -1.32 -8.23 18.28
N ILE A 58 -1.87 -8.14 17.06
CA ILE A 58 -3.24 -8.60 16.78
C ILE A 58 -3.29 -10.12 17.01
N PRO A 59 -4.16 -10.64 17.91
CA PRO A 59 -4.12 -12.05 18.33
C PRO A 59 -4.22 -13.05 17.18
N GLU A 60 -4.97 -12.73 16.13
CA GLU A 60 -5.18 -13.59 14.96
C GLU A 60 -3.99 -13.57 13.97
N VAL A 61 -2.98 -12.74 14.22
CA VAL A 61 -1.83 -12.54 13.33
C VAL A 61 -0.56 -13.03 13.98
N GLU A 62 -0.35 -14.35 13.94
CA GLU A 62 0.79 -15.05 14.56
C GLU A 62 2.16 -14.79 13.90
N SER A 63 2.18 -14.25 12.68
CA SER A 63 3.40 -14.10 11.89
C SER A 63 3.29 -12.95 10.89
N PRO A 64 4.38 -12.20 10.61
CA PRO A 64 4.40 -11.16 9.59
C PRO A 64 4.47 -11.72 8.15
N ILE A 65 4.65 -13.03 7.97
CA ILE A 65 4.85 -13.68 6.66
C ILE A 65 3.58 -13.69 5.81
N CYS A 66 3.70 -13.24 4.55
CA CYS A 66 2.60 -13.18 3.60
C CYS A 66 1.82 -14.51 3.53
N GLN A 67 0.48 -14.46 3.65
CA GLN A 67 -0.34 -15.66 3.59
C GLN A 67 -0.43 -16.28 2.19
N ILE A 68 -0.05 -15.54 1.14
CA ILE A 68 -0.17 -15.98 -0.24
C ILE A 68 1.07 -16.76 -0.66
N CYS A 69 2.26 -16.13 -0.61
CA CYS A 69 3.50 -16.79 -1.05
C CYS A 69 4.20 -17.58 0.06
N LYS A 70 3.88 -17.33 1.35
CA LYS A 70 4.51 -17.95 2.52
C LYS A 70 6.03 -17.81 2.61
N ALA A 71 6.64 -16.90 1.85
CA ALA A 71 8.09 -16.84 1.67
C ALA A 71 8.78 -15.61 2.30
N ALA A 72 8.06 -14.51 2.50
CA ALA A 72 8.63 -13.26 3.01
C ALA A 72 7.63 -12.49 3.88
N PRO A 73 8.10 -11.59 4.77
CA PRO A 73 7.25 -10.63 5.46
C PRO A 73 6.41 -9.80 4.48
N GLU A 74 5.16 -9.51 4.84
CA GLU A 74 4.24 -8.73 4.03
C GLU A 74 4.21 -7.26 4.49
N ASP A 75 5.08 -6.45 3.91
CA ASP A 75 4.98 -4.99 3.94
C ASP A 75 3.99 -4.46 2.88
N LEU A 76 3.83 -3.14 2.78
CA LEU A 76 2.87 -2.54 1.84
C LEU A 76 3.22 -2.86 0.37
N TYR A 77 4.51 -2.84 0.02
CA TYR A 77 4.95 -3.17 -1.33
C TYR A 77 4.64 -4.63 -1.67
N HIS A 78 4.96 -5.58 -0.79
CA HIS A 78 4.67 -6.99 -0.94
C HIS A 78 3.16 -7.28 -0.97
N PHE A 79 2.39 -6.56 -0.15
CA PHE A 79 0.94 -6.64 -0.15
C PHE A 79 0.35 -6.32 -1.52
N VAL A 80 0.83 -5.25 -2.17
CA VAL A 80 0.26 -4.74 -3.44
C VAL A 80 0.85 -5.44 -4.67
N VAL A 81 2.18 -5.45 -4.83
CA VAL A 81 2.86 -5.98 -6.05
C VAL A 81 4.01 -6.93 -5.80
N GLY A 82 4.72 -6.81 -4.67
CA GLY A 82 5.99 -7.51 -4.45
C GLY A 82 5.88 -9.02 -4.18
N CYS A 83 4.67 -9.52 -4.00
CA CYS A 83 4.42 -10.94 -3.81
C CYS A 83 4.57 -11.71 -5.15
N PRO A 84 5.46 -12.71 -5.26
CA PRO A 84 5.67 -13.45 -6.51
C PRO A 84 4.39 -14.09 -7.05
N SER A 85 3.53 -14.59 -6.16
CA SER A 85 2.24 -15.19 -6.51
C SER A 85 1.24 -14.18 -7.11
N LYS A 86 1.43 -12.87 -6.91
CA LYS A 86 0.60 -11.80 -7.51
C LYS A 86 1.11 -11.37 -8.89
N ARG A 87 2.30 -11.82 -9.31
CA ARG A 87 2.89 -11.41 -10.60
C ARG A 87 1.97 -11.74 -11.78
N GLN A 88 1.45 -12.96 -11.82
CA GLN A 88 0.58 -13.39 -12.92
C GLN A 88 -0.70 -12.55 -12.97
N PHE A 89 -1.32 -12.30 -11.81
CA PHE A 89 -2.49 -11.41 -11.71
C PHE A 89 -2.21 -10.02 -12.31
N TRP A 90 -1.06 -9.42 -12.00
CA TRP A 90 -0.70 -8.11 -12.54
C TRP A 90 -0.41 -8.16 -14.04
N ILE A 91 0.25 -9.20 -14.55
CA ILE A 91 0.45 -9.41 -15.98
C ILE A 91 -0.91 -9.48 -16.70
N ASP A 92 -1.83 -10.29 -16.19
CA ASP A 92 -3.15 -10.48 -16.79
C ASP A 92 -3.97 -9.19 -16.76
N ALA A 93 -3.96 -8.48 -15.62
CA ALA A 93 -4.64 -7.20 -15.49
C ALA A 93 -4.07 -6.14 -16.45
N LEU A 94 -2.75 -6.01 -16.53
CA LEU A 94 -2.11 -5.04 -17.43
C LEU A 94 -2.37 -5.37 -18.89
N ASN A 95 -2.36 -6.65 -19.28
CA ASN A 95 -2.70 -7.06 -20.64
C ASN A 95 -4.16 -6.77 -20.98
N ALA A 96 -5.09 -6.98 -20.04
CA ALA A 96 -6.51 -6.69 -20.25
C ALA A 96 -6.80 -5.20 -20.54
N PHE A 97 -5.91 -4.30 -20.13
CA PHE A 97 -6.01 -2.86 -20.39
C PHE A 97 -4.95 -2.34 -21.37
N GLU A 98 -4.19 -3.22 -22.03
CA GLU A 98 -3.08 -2.86 -22.94
C GLU A 98 -1.99 -1.98 -22.28
N LEU A 99 -1.81 -2.13 -20.97
CA LEU A 99 -0.88 -1.34 -20.15
C LEU A 99 0.46 -2.03 -19.89
N PHE A 100 0.63 -3.29 -20.30
CA PHE A 100 1.84 -4.06 -19.98
C PHE A 100 3.12 -3.42 -20.54
N ALA A 101 3.05 -2.84 -21.75
CA ALA A 101 4.18 -2.13 -22.34
C ALA A 101 4.57 -0.85 -21.57
N ILE A 102 3.63 -0.29 -20.79
CA ILE A 102 3.84 0.94 -20.01
C ILE A 102 4.38 0.60 -18.61
N PHE A 103 3.93 -0.53 -18.03
CA PHE A 103 4.31 -0.95 -16.68
C PHE A 103 4.83 -2.40 -16.65
N PRO A 104 5.96 -2.71 -17.32
CA PRO A 104 6.45 -4.09 -17.44
C PRO A 104 6.97 -4.69 -16.12
N THR A 105 7.30 -3.86 -15.12
CA THR A 105 7.88 -4.30 -13.85
C THR A 105 7.00 -4.01 -12.65
N HIS A 106 7.17 -4.79 -11.57
CA HIS A 106 6.49 -4.54 -10.29
C HIS A 106 6.80 -3.14 -9.74
N GLN A 107 8.01 -2.62 -9.98
CA GLN A 107 8.41 -1.30 -9.51
C GLN A 107 7.64 -0.18 -10.22
N GLU A 108 7.42 -0.31 -11.53
CA GLU A 108 6.64 0.68 -12.28
C GLU A 108 5.17 0.65 -11.90
N ILE A 109 4.60 -0.54 -11.71
CA ILE A 109 3.23 -0.67 -11.18
C ILE A 109 3.14 0.01 -9.81
N TRP A 110 4.10 -0.28 -8.91
CA TRP A 110 4.17 0.33 -7.58
C TRP A 110 4.23 1.85 -7.64
N ASN A 111 5.13 2.41 -8.45
CA ASN A 111 5.26 3.85 -8.59
C ASN A 111 3.94 4.46 -9.06
N THR A 112 3.30 3.89 -10.08
CA THR A 112 2.01 4.37 -10.60
C THR A 112 0.91 4.38 -9.55
N VAL A 113 0.77 3.31 -8.76
CA VAL A 113 -0.28 3.24 -7.72
C VAL A 113 0.07 4.05 -6.47
N SER A 114 1.33 4.43 -6.27
CA SER A 114 1.76 5.19 -5.09
C SER A 114 1.96 6.69 -5.34
N THR A 115 1.93 7.20 -6.58
CA THR A 115 2.29 8.62 -6.86
C THR A 115 1.32 9.40 -7.77
N ILE A 116 0.03 9.06 -7.81
CA ILE A 116 -0.98 9.60 -8.76
C ILE A 116 -0.93 11.11 -9.06
#